data_AF-A0A0W1F037-F1
#
_entry.id   AF-A0A0W1F037-F1
#
_cell.length_a   1.000
_cell.length_b   1.000
_cell.length_c   1.000
_cell.angle_alpha   90.00
_cell.angle_beta   90.00
_cell.angle_gamma   90.00
#
_symmetry.space_group_name_H-M   'P 1'
#
loop_
_entity.id
_entity.type
_entity.pdbx_description
1 polymer ?
#
loop_
_entity_poly.entity_id
_entity_poly.type
_entity_poly.pdbx_seq_one_letter_code
_entity_poly.pdbx_strand_id
1 'polypeptide(L)'
;MRPRIRSHLLGPYEEWLEARWQSGYQVGQQLWQELKELGYKGSRNTVARWAAKRRAGHNPQAPDRQQTRAAWKAPSRRRCAWYLSQAPDQIDAEITRFLDHLYAQAPELRTVAEQAVRFVALLDGNEVTELNKWLEQAVDGELGSFAAGIARDIDAVKGAILTRWTTSPVEGQISRVKAIKRQMYGRANYQLLRQRVLLAG
;
A
#
# COMPACT_ATOMS: atom_id res chain seq x y z
N MET A 1 -1.42 -2.73 -13.24
CA MET A 1 -2.54 -1.80 -13.55
C MET A 1 -3.87 -2.52 -13.33
N ARG A 2 -4.82 -1.97 -12.55
CA ARG A 2 -6.20 -2.52 -12.45
C ARG A 2 -7.14 -1.61 -13.25
N PRO A 3 -8.02 -2.13 -14.11
CA PRO A 3 -8.95 -1.29 -14.89
C PRO A 3 -9.91 -0.52 -13.98
N ARG A 4 -10.16 0.75 -14.31
CA ARG A 4 -11.17 1.59 -13.65
C ARG A 4 -12.54 0.96 -13.88
N ILE A 5 -13.09 0.35 -12.84
CA ILE A 5 -14.42 -0.27 -12.86
C ILE A 5 -15.46 0.83 -13.12
N ARG A 6 -16.08 0.84 -14.31
CA ARG A 6 -17.38 1.50 -14.51
C ARG A 6 -18.28 0.96 -13.41
N SER A 7 -18.90 1.83 -12.61
CA SER A 7 -19.79 1.35 -11.56
C SER A 7 -20.94 0.57 -12.21
N HIS A 8 -20.92 -0.75 -12.11
CA HIS A 8 -21.93 -1.65 -12.70
C HIS A 8 -23.36 -1.27 -12.31
N LEU A 9 -23.52 -0.60 -11.16
CA LEU A 9 -24.81 -0.14 -10.64
C LEU A 9 -25.44 1.02 -11.43
N LEU A 10 -24.67 1.80 -12.18
CA LEU A 10 -25.17 2.93 -12.96
C LEU A 10 -25.62 2.54 -14.37
N GLY A 11 -25.05 1.46 -14.92
CA GLY A 11 -25.32 1.00 -16.29
C GLY A 11 -26.81 0.89 -16.63
N PRO A 12 -27.66 0.26 -15.79
CA PRO A 12 -29.10 0.15 -16.05
C PRO A 12 -29.86 1.48 -16.10
N TYR A 13 -29.28 2.56 -15.57
CA TYR A 13 -29.91 3.88 -15.47
C TYR A 13 -29.23 4.95 -16.34
N GLU A 14 -28.24 4.57 -17.17
CA GLU A 14 -27.48 5.51 -17.99
C GLU A 14 -28.35 6.17 -19.08
N GLU A 15 -29.25 5.42 -19.72
CA GLU A 15 -30.16 5.95 -20.75
C GLU A 15 -31.16 6.93 -20.15
N TRP A 16 -31.74 6.59 -18.99
CA TRP A 16 -32.66 7.47 -18.26
C TRP A 16 -31.97 8.76 -17.83
N LEU A 17 -30.75 8.66 -17.31
CA LEU A 17 -29.96 9.81 -16.93
C LEU A 17 -29.61 10.71 -18.12
N GLU A 18 -29.30 10.13 -19.28
CA GLU A 18 -29.01 10.89 -20.50
C GLU A 18 -30.24 11.65 -21.01
N ALA A 19 -31.41 11.00 -21.02
CA ALA A 19 -32.67 11.66 -21.38
C ALA A 19 -33.03 12.82 -20.42
N ARG A 20 -32.78 12.64 -19.12
CA ARG A 20 -32.94 13.72 -18.12
C ARG A 20 -31.92 14.84 -18.27
N TRP A 21 -30.70 14.51 -18.67
CA TRP A 21 -29.66 15.49 -18.94
C TRP A 21 -30.00 16.39 -20.12
N GLN A 22 -30.49 15.79 -21.21
CA GLN A 22 -30.88 16.50 -22.43
C GLN A 22 -32.13 17.37 -22.24
N SER A 23 -33.01 17.01 -21.31
CA SER A 23 -34.17 17.83 -20.92
C SER A 23 -33.83 18.98 -19.96
N GLY A 24 -32.55 19.22 -19.66
CA GLY A 24 -32.08 20.38 -18.89
C GLY A 24 -31.93 20.16 -17.39
N TYR A 25 -32.24 18.97 -16.87
CA TYR A 25 -32.07 18.64 -15.46
C TYR A 25 -30.62 18.26 -15.16
N GLN A 26 -29.76 19.27 -14.98
CA GLN A 26 -28.30 19.09 -14.86
C GLN A 26 -27.78 19.13 -13.41
N VAL A 27 -28.66 19.14 -12.40
CA VAL A 27 -28.28 19.15 -10.98
C VAL A 27 -28.10 17.72 -10.47
N GLY A 28 -26.86 17.32 -10.16
CA GLY A 28 -26.54 15.94 -9.78
C GLY A 28 -27.22 15.43 -8.50
N GLN A 29 -27.68 16.33 -7.63
CA GLN A 29 -28.48 15.98 -6.45
C GLN A 29 -29.90 15.57 -6.81
N GLN A 30 -30.54 16.28 -7.74
CA GLN A 30 -31.90 15.99 -8.19
C GLN A 30 -31.94 14.67 -8.97
N LEU A 31 -30.98 14.49 -9.88
CA LEU A 31 -30.80 13.23 -10.61
C LEU A 31 -30.60 12.03 -9.68
N TRP A 32 -29.89 12.20 -8.56
CA TRP A 32 -29.71 11.12 -7.58
C TRP A 32 -30.98 10.83 -6.77
N GLN A 33 -31.78 11.85 -6.43
CA GLN A 33 -33.04 11.66 -5.73
C GLN A 33 -34.05 10.90 -6.60
N GLU A 34 -34.21 11.31 -7.86
CA GLU A 34 -35.09 10.62 -8.81
C GLU A 34 -34.61 9.19 -9.10
N LEU A 35 -33.29 8.96 -9.23
CA LEU A 35 -32.74 7.62 -9.34
C LEU A 35 -33.06 6.75 -8.12
N LYS A 36 -32.98 7.32 -6.92
CA LYS A 36 -33.27 6.60 -5.68
C LYS A 36 -34.74 6.17 -5.63
N GLU A 37 -35.65 6.99 -6.15
CA GLU A 37 -37.07 6.65 -6.30
C GLU A 37 -37.28 5.53 -7.34
N LEU A 38 -36.46 5.48 -8.39
CA LEU A 38 -36.40 4.38 -9.38
C LEU A 38 -35.64 3.13 -8.89
N GLY A 39 -35.32 3.06 -7.60
CA GLY A 39 -34.71 1.88 -6.96
C GLY A 39 -33.18 1.82 -7.04
N TYR A 40 -32.50 2.92 -7.40
CA TYR A 40 -31.05 2.97 -7.43
C TYR A 40 -30.43 2.83 -6.04
N LYS A 41 -29.60 1.78 -5.86
CA LYS A 41 -28.90 1.47 -4.60
C LYS A 41 -27.47 2.02 -4.51
N GLY A 42 -27.04 2.80 -5.51
CA GLY A 42 -25.67 3.31 -5.57
C GLY A 42 -25.46 4.64 -4.85
N SER A 43 -24.18 5.04 -4.75
CA SER A 43 -23.79 6.27 -4.06
C SER A 43 -24.11 7.54 -4.87
N ARG A 44 -24.57 8.58 -4.16
CA ARG A 44 -24.71 9.95 -4.67
C ARG A 44 -23.44 10.45 -5.37
N ASN A 45 -22.27 10.10 -4.85
CA ASN A 45 -20.97 10.53 -5.40
C ASN A 45 -20.69 9.94 -6.79
N THR A 46 -21.39 8.87 -7.18
CA THR A 46 -21.25 8.26 -8.50
C THR A 46 -22.09 9.02 -9.52
N VAL A 47 -23.33 9.40 -9.18
CA VAL A 47 -24.20 10.26 -10.01
C VAL A 47 -23.62 11.67 -10.14
N ALA A 48 -23.07 12.23 -9.06
CA ALA A 48 -22.40 13.53 -9.10
C ALA A 48 -21.19 13.56 -10.05
N ARG A 49 -20.38 12.47 -10.07
CA ARG A 49 -19.27 12.32 -11.03
C ARG A 49 -19.76 12.16 -12.46
N TRP A 50 -20.81 11.37 -12.66
CA TRP A 50 -21.44 11.18 -13.98
C TRP A 50 -21.92 12.52 -14.57
N ALA A 51 -22.58 13.35 -13.74
CA ALA A 51 -23.05 14.69 -14.11
C ALA A 51 -21.89 15.68 -14.35
N ALA A 52 -20.84 15.62 -13.51
CA ALA A 52 -19.67 16.49 -13.65
C ALA A 52 -18.93 16.25 -14.97
N LYS A 53 -18.82 14.98 -15.41
CA LYS A 53 -18.20 14.63 -16.69
C LYS A 53 -18.94 15.22 -17.90
N ARG A 54 -20.27 15.31 -17.84
CA ARG A 54 -21.09 15.89 -18.92
C ARG A 54 -21.08 17.41 -18.94
N ARG A 55 -20.98 18.07 -17.77
CA ARG A 55 -20.71 19.53 -17.73
C ARG A 55 -19.36 19.88 -18.33
N ALA A 56 -18.33 19.05 -18.07
CA ALA A 56 -17.01 19.24 -18.65
C ALA A 56 -17.00 19.04 -20.19
N GLY A 57 -17.86 18.16 -20.72
CA GLY A 57 -17.99 17.94 -22.16
C GLY A 57 -18.83 18.97 -22.92
N HIS A 58 -19.65 19.78 -22.24
CA HIS A 58 -20.62 20.70 -22.88
C HIS A 58 -20.30 22.19 -22.68
N ASN A 59 -19.20 22.53 -21.99
CA ASN A 59 -18.78 23.91 -21.80
C ASN A 59 -17.40 24.15 -22.47
N PRO A 60 -17.35 24.76 -23.67
CA PRO A 60 -16.08 25.10 -24.33
C PRO A 60 -15.31 26.24 -23.64
N GLN A 61 -15.90 26.89 -22.61
CA GLN A 61 -15.28 28.01 -21.88
C GLN A 61 -15.19 27.79 -20.36
N ALA A 62 -15.46 26.59 -19.85
CA ALA A 62 -15.08 26.29 -18.48
C ALA A 62 -13.55 26.21 -18.43
N PRO A 63 -12.85 27.03 -17.61
CA PRO A 63 -11.43 26.78 -17.38
C PRO A 63 -11.31 25.34 -16.91
N ASP A 64 -10.47 24.59 -17.61
CA ASP A 64 -10.24 23.17 -17.39
C ASP A 64 -9.76 22.93 -15.96
N ARG A 65 -10.72 22.81 -15.02
CA ARG A 65 -10.45 22.44 -13.62
C ARG A 65 -10.11 20.95 -13.50
N GLN A 66 -10.10 20.19 -14.59
CA GLN A 66 -9.54 18.83 -14.62
C GLN A 66 -8.07 18.84 -15.04
N GLN A 67 -7.59 19.95 -15.59
CA GLN A 67 -6.19 20.27 -15.82
C GLN A 67 -5.66 21.28 -14.79
N THR A 68 -6.25 21.36 -13.59
CA THR A 68 -5.48 21.79 -12.41
C THR A 68 -4.51 20.68 -12.02
N ARG A 69 -3.49 20.48 -12.87
CA ARG A 69 -2.37 19.53 -12.75
C ARG A 69 -2.84 18.09 -12.48
N ALA A 70 -2.34 17.13 -13.27
CA ALA A 70 -2.05 15.84 -12.65
C ALA A 70 -1.02 16.12 -11.56
N ALA A 71 -1.47 16.58 -10.38
CA ALA A 71 -0.62 16.87 -9.26
C ALA A 71 -0.03 15.51 -8.90
N TRP A 72 1.22 15.33 -9.28
CA TRP A 72 1.98 14.17 -8.93
C TRP A 72 1.78 13.96 -7.42
N LYS A 73 1.14 12.84 -7.07
CA LYS A 73 0.78 12.58 -5.69
C LYS A 73 2.02 12.07 -5.02
N ALA A 74 2.52 12.85 -4.06
CA ALA A 74 3.63 12.43 -3.24
C ALA A 74 3.36 11.01 -2.67
N PRO A 75 4.32 10.08 -2.79
CA PRO A 75 4.17 8.75 -2.25
C PRO A 75 3.98 8.81 -0.74
N SER A 76 3.28 7.81 -0.19
CA SER A 76 3.18 7.67 1.25
C SER A 76 4.55 7.42 1.87
N ARG A 77 4.73 7.74 3.16
CA ARG A 77 5.98 7.48 3.88
C ARG A 77 6.50 6.05 3.68
N ARG A 78 5.60 5.06 3.70
CA ARG A 78 5.93 3.64 3.47
C ARG A 78 6.42 3.39 2.04
N ARG A 79 5.84 4.05 1.04
CA ARG A 79 6.31 3.95 -0.36
C ARG A 79 7.65 4.65 -0.54
N CYS A 80 7.86 5.81 0.09
CA CYS A 80 9.16 6.47 0.09
C CYS A 80 10.24 5.57 0.68
N ALA A 81 10.01 5.01 1.87
CA ALA A 81 10.94 4.08 2.50
C ALA A 81 11.24 2.86 1.63
N TRP A 82 10.21 2.32 0.94
CA TRP A 82 10.40 1.24 -0.02
C TRP A 82 11.28 1.67 -1.20
N TYR A 83 11.03 2.85 -1.79
CA TYR A 83 11.86 3.37 -2.89
C TYR A 83 13.31 3.61 -2.49
N LEU A 84 13.55 4.10 -1.27
CA LEU A 84 14.90 4.30 -0.73
C LEU A 84 15.67 2.98 -0.58
N SER A 85 14.98 1.85 -0.39
CA SER A 85 15.60 0.54 -0.21
C SER A 85 15.68 -0.30 -1.50
N GLN A 86 15.20 0.20 -2.64
CA GLN A 86 15.25 -0.53 -3.92
C GLN A 86 16.54 -0.22 -4.69
N ALA A 87 16.99 -1.18 -5.49
CA ALA A 87 18.09 -0.95 -6.41
C ALA A 87 17.65 0.04 -7.53
N PRO A 88 18.54 0.94 -8.01
CA PRO A 88 18.17 2.01 -8.94
C PRO A 88 17.59 1.52 -10.28
N ASP A 89 17.91 0.28 -10.67
CA ASP A 89 17.42 -0.39 -11.89
C ASP A 89 15.96 -0.86 -11.79
N GLN A 90 15.41 -0.91 -10.57
CA GLN A 90 14.03 -1.38 -10.31
C GLN A 90 13.03 -0.22 -10.15
N ILE A 91 13.45 1.00 -10.43
CA ILE A 91 12.68 2.22 -10.14
C ILE A 91 12.44 3.01 -11.44
N ASP A 92 11.18 3.39 -11.69
CA ASP A 92 10.80 4.18 -12.87
C ASP A 92 11.40 5.60 -12.83
N ALA A 93 11.65 6.20 -14.00
CA ALA A 93 12.28 7.52 -14.14
C ALA A 93 11.59 8.67 -13.37
N GLU A 94 10.27 8.58 -13.16
CA GLU A 94 9.52 9.56 -12.37
C GLU A 94 9.87 9.48 -10.87
N ILE A 95 10.09 8.28 -10.36
CA ILE A 95 10.48 8.05 -8.96
C ILE A 95 11.96 8.39 -8.77
N THR A 96 12.83 8.09 -9.74
CA THR A 96 14.25 8.51 -9.69
C THR A 96 14.35 10.02 -9.53
N ARG A 97 13.63 10.79 -10.35
CA ARG A 97 13.56 12.25 -10.21
C ARG A 97 13.04 12.72 -8.85
N PHE A 98 12.08 12.00 -8.27
CA PHE A 98 11.58 12.32 -6.94
C PHE A 98 12.66 12.08 -5.87
N LEU A 99 13.36 10.95 -5.94
CA LEU A 99 14.46 10.64 -5.02
C LEU A 99 15.61 11.64 -5.17
N ASP A 100 15.97 12.03 -6.39
CA ASP A 100 16.99 13.05 -6.62
C ASP A 100 16.62 14.38 -5.96
N HIS A 101 15.36 14.80 -6.12
CA HIS A 101 14.87 16.00 -5.45
C HIS A 101 14.84 15.84 -3.92
N LEU A 102 14.45 14.67 -3.43
CA LEU A 102 14.42 14.37 -1.99
C LEU A 102 15.82 14.43 -1.39
N TYR A 103 16.82 13.84 -2.04
CA TYR A 103 18.22 13.87 -1.60
C TYR A 103 18.84 15.26 -1.69
N ALA A 104 18.42 16.08 -2.65
CA ALA A 104 18.85 17.47 -2.73
C ALA A 104 18.35 18.32 -1.55
N GLN A 105 17.19 17.96 -0.97
CA GLN A 105 16.60 18.66 0.17
C GLN A 105 17.03 18.07 1.52
N ALA A 106 17.29 16.76 1.57
CA ALA A 106 17.64 16.01 2.77
C ALA A 106 18.76 15.00 2.43
N PRO A 107 20.03 15.45 2.38
CA PRO A 107 21.16 14.61 2.00
C PRO A 107 21.38 13.43 2.95
N GLU A 108 21.02 13.56 4.23
CA GLU A 108 21.07 12.48 5.22
C GLU A 108 20.27 11.24 4.81
N LEU A 109 19.15 11.42 4.08
CA LEU A 109 18.34 10.29 3.60
C LEU A 109 19.07 9.42 2.58
N ARG A 110 20.07 9.99 1.88
CA ARG A 110 20.92 9.22 0.97
C ARG A 110 21.79 8.23 1.74
N THR A 111 22.43 8.69 2.81
CA THR A 111 23.22 7.83 3.70
C THR A 111 22.36 6.73 4.31
N VAL A 112 21.13 7.07 4.73
CA VAL A 112 20.17 6.08 5.26
C VAL A 112 19.79 5.03 4.21
N ALA A 113 19.51 5.46 2.97
CA ALA A 113 19.18 4.55 1.88
C ALA A 113 20.33 3.58 1.58
N GLU A 114 21.55 4.11 1.47
CA GLU A 114 22.77 3.33 1.24
C GLU A 114 23.02 2.33 2.40
N GLN A 115 22.85 2.76 3.65
CA GLN A 115 22.96 1.89 4.82
C GLN A 115 21.88 0.80 4.84
N ALA A 116 20.64 1.12 4.47
CA ALA A 116 19.54 0.16 4.43
C ALA A 116 19.74 -0.90 3.34
N VAL A 117 20.17 -0.49 2.15
CA VAL A 117 20.51 -1.42 1.04
C VAL A 117 21.68 -2.33 1.45
N ARG A 118 22.74 -1.75 2.05
CA ARG A 118 23.87 -2.54 2.54
C ARG A 118 23.44 -3.55 3.59
N PHE A 119 22.57 -3.17 4.55
CA PHE A 119 22.06 -4.09 5.55
C PHE A 119 21.35 -5.29 4.95
N VAL A 120 20.46 -5.07 3.97
CA VAL A 120 19.75 -6.17 3.30
C VAL A 120 20.74 -7.10 2.59
N ALA A 121 21.73 -6.55 1.88
CA ALA A 121 22.77 -7.35 1.23
C ALA A 121 23.61 -8.18 2.24
N LEU A 122 23.82 -7.67 3.47
CA LEU A 122 24.51 -8.41 4.52
C LEU A 122 23.73 -9.62 5.03
N LEU A 123 22.39 -9.56 4.99
CA LEU A 123 21.54 -10.68 5.40
C LEU A 123 21.60 -11.86 4.41
N ASP A 124 21.87 -11.57 3.14
CA ASP A 124 22.05 -12.59 2.09
C ASP A 124 23.48 -13.14 2.03
N GLY A 125 24.44 -12.48 2.68
CA GLY A 125 25.84 -12.91 2.76
C GLY A 125 26.09 -13.93 3.85
N ASN A 126 27.27 -14.56 3.84
CA ASN A 126 27.70 -15.49 4.90
C ASN A 126 28.69 -14.83 5.91
N GLU A 127 28.90 -13.52 5.83
CA GLU A 127 29.98 -12.83 6.55
C GLU A 127 29.47 -11.96 7.71
N VAL A 128 29.56 -12.51 8.93
CA VAL A 128 29.11 -11.85 10.17
C VAL A 128 29.98 -10.64 10.57
N THR A 129 31.24 -10.61 10.15
CA THR A 129 32.17 -9.51 10.45
C THR A 129 31.69 -8.18 9.88
N GLU A 130 31.06 -8.21 8.70
CA GLU A 130 30.51 -7.01 8.07
C GLU A 130 29.24 -6.50 8.75
N LEU A 131 28.46 -7.37 9.42
CA LEU A 131 27.31 -6.95 10.23
C LEU A 131 27.74 -6.08 11.42
N ASN A 132 28.82 -6.45 12.12
CA ASN A 132 29.31 -5.68 13.27
C ASN A 132 29.77 -4.28 12.84
N LYS A 133 30.54 -4.18 11.74
CA LYS A 133 30.96 -2.89 11.17
C LYS A 133 29.77 -2.02 10.76
N TRP A 134 28.74 -2.64 10.20
CA TRP A 134 27.52 -1.93 9.83
C TRP A 134 26.80 -1.37 11.08
N LEU A 135 26.72 -2.14 12.16
CA LEU A 135 26.11 -1.68 13.41
C LEU A 135 26.84 -0.48 14.01
N GLU A 136 28.17 -0.52 14.06
CA GLU A 136 28.99 0.60 14.53
C GLU A 136 28.72 1.88 13.73
N GLN A 137 28.59 1.77 12.40
CA GLN A 137 28.32 2.90 11.51
C GLN A 137 26.88 3.40 11.58
N ALA A 138 25.93 2.53 11.92
CA ALA A 138 24.50 2.87 11.95
C ALA A 138 24.07 3.50 13.28
N VAL A 139 24.79 3.26 14.38
CA VAL A 139 24.45 3.76 15.73
C VAL A 139 24.40 5.29 15.79
N ASP A 140 25.33 5.97 15.14
CA ASP A 140 25.42 7.45 15.16
C ASP A 140 24.54 8.14 14.10
N GLY A 141 23.81 7.37 13.29
CA GLY A 141 22.95 7.87 12.22
C GLY A 141 21.46 7.76 12.51
N GLU A 142 20.64 8.12 11.52
CA GLU A 142 19.17 8.02 11.58
C GLU A 142 18.65 6.58 11.76
N LEU A 143 19.49 5.57 11.53
CA LEU A 143 19.19 4.16 11.77
C LEU A 143 19.59 3.68 13.18
N GLY A 144 20.06 4.57 14.07
CA GLY A 144 20.62 4.19 15.36
C GLY A 144 19.67 3.38 16.25
N SER A 145 18.39 3.76 16.32
CA SER A 145 17.40 2.98 17.09
C SER A 145 17.15 1.59 16.50
N PHE A 146 17.25 1.46 15.17
CA PHE A 146 17.13 0.18 14.50
C PHE A 146 18.38 -0.68 14.73
N ALA A 147 19.58 -0.11 14.62
CA ALA A 147 20.84 -0.75 14.94
C ALA A 147 20.87 -1.25 16.39
N ALA A 148 20.40 -0.45 17.35
CA ALA A 148 20.27 -0.86 18.75
C ALA A 148 19.25 -1.99 18.97
N GLY A 149 18.22 -2.08 18.12
CA GLY A 149 17.31 -3.23 18.08
C GLY A 149 18.03 -4.48 17.62
N ILE A 150 18.72 -4.42 16.48
CA ILE A 150 19.50 -5.53 15.92
C ILE A 150 20.60 -5.99 16.90
N ALA A 151 21.29 -5.06 17.55
CA ALA A 151 22.34 -5.38 18.51
C ALA A 151 21.82 -6.16 19.74
N ARG A 152 20.60 -5.88 20.20
CA ARG A 152 19.98 -6.65 21.30
C ARG A 152 19.68 -8.10 20.91
N ASP A 153 19.35 -8.33 19.64
CA ASP A 153 19.01 -9.65 19.10
C ASP A 153 20.14 -10.23 18.23
N ILE A 154 21.39 -9.81 18.46
CA ILE A 154 22.52 -10.05 17.55
C ILE A 154 22.78 -11.53 17.29
N ASP A 155 22.62 -12.40 18.30
CA ASP A 155 22.83 -13.84 18.14
C ASP A 155 21.79 -14.47 17.22
N ALA A 156 20.54 -14.01 17.29
CA ALA A 156 19.49 -14.46 16.39
C ALA A 156 19.74 -14.00 14.95
N VAL A 157 20.20 -12.76 14.77
CA VAL A 157 20.52 -12.21 13.44
C VAL A 157 21.73 -12.92 12.84
N LYS A 158 22.79 -13.17 13.62
CA LYS A 158 23.94 -13.98 13.19
C LYS A 158 23.50 -15.41 12.83
N GLY A 159 22.61 -16.00 13.62
CA GLY A 159 22.02 -17.30 13.31
C GLY A 159 21.26 -17.30 11.99
N ALA A 160 20.52 -16.24 11.68
CA ALA A 160 19.81 -16.10 10.41
C ALA A 160 20.76 -15.97 9.20
N ILE A 161 21.90 -15.31 9.36
CA ILE A 161 22.94 -15.17 8.32
C ILE A 161 23.69 -16.49 8.11
N LEU A 162 24.09 -17.14 9.19
CA LEU A 162 24.96 -18.33 9.13
C LEU A 162 24.20 -19.62 8.82
N THR A 163 22.88 -19.65 9.00
CA THR A 163 22.09 -20.87 8.86
C THR A 163 21.01 -20.74 7.80
N ARG A 164 20.76 -21.83 7.09
CA ARG A 164 19.66 -21.93 6.11
C ARG A 164 18.27 -22.05 6.75
N TRP A 165 18.18 -22.08 8.08
CA TRP A 165 16.96 -22.39 8.80
C TRP A 165 16.18 -21.11 9.07
N THR A 166 14.92 -21.09 8.63
CA THR A 166 14.00 -19.98 8.87
C THR A 166 12.91 -20.39 9.85
N THR A 167 12.44 -19.47 10.67
CA THR A 167 11.25 -19.68 11.53
C THR A 167 9.94 -19.61 10.74
N SER A 168 9.98 -19.22 9.47
CA SER A 168 8.80 -19.00 8.62
C SER A 168 7.81 -20.17 8.59
N PRO A 169 8.23 -21.45 8.43
CA PRO A 169 7.29 -22.56 8.45
C PRO A 169 6.61 -22.73 9.83
N VAL A 170 7.38 -22.55 10.90
CA VAL A 170 6.90 -22.64 12.29
C VAL A 170 5.91 -21.51 12.58
N GLU A 171 6.21 -20.29 12.17
CA GLU A 171 5.33 -19.13 12.28
C GLU A 171 4.03 -19.30 11.50
N GLY A 172 4.09 -19.94 10.33
CA GLY A 172 2.91 -20.33 9.56
C GLY A 172 2.00 -21.28 10.34
N GLN A 173 2.57 -22.32 10.96
CA GLN A 173 1.81 -23.25 11.81
C GLN A 173 1.22 -22.55 13.04
N ILE A 174 2.00 -21.70 13.72
CA ILE A 174 1.53 -20.90 14.86
C ILE A 174 0.37 -20.00 14.43
N SER A 175 0.47 -19.36 13.28
CA SER A 175 -0.56 -18.47 12.73
C SER A 175 -1.83 -19.25 12.39
N ARG A 176 -1.71 -20.45 11.79
CA ARG A 176 -2.82 -21.36 11.54
C ARG A 176 -3.53 -21.77 12.83
N VAL A 177 -2.78 -22.19 13.85
CA VAL A 177 -3.33 -22.56 15.16
C VAL A 177 -4.05 -21.36 15.80
N LYS A 178 -3.43 -20.17 15.76
CA LYS A 178 -4.05 -18.92 16.25
C LYS A 178 -5.34 -18.59 15.49
N ALA A 179 -5.37 -18.78 14.17
CA ALA A 179 -6.55 -18.54 13.35
C ALA A 179 -7.71 -19.48 13.72
N ILE A 180 -7.45 -20.79 13.83
CA ILE A 180 -8.46 -21.77 14.27
C ILE A 180 -8.97 -21.42 15.67
N LYS A 181 -8.07 -21.08 16.61
CA LYS A 181 -8.46 -20.65 17.96
C LYS A 181 -9.33 -19.39 17.94
N ARG A 182 -9.02 -18.41 17.08
CA ARG A 182 -9.82 -17.17 16.91
C ARG A 182 -11.20 -17.43 16.29
N GLN A 183 -11.31 -18.33 15.31
CA GLN A 183 -12.60 -18.77 14.77
C GLN A 183 -13.51 -19.41 15.83
N MET A 184 -12.91 -19.94 16.89
CA MET A 184 -13.60 -20.51 18.04
C MET A 184 -13.75 -19.55 19.22
N TYR A 185 -13.58 -18.25 18.98
CA TYR A 185 -13.68 -17.19 20.00
C TYR A 185 -12.76 -17.43 21.21
N GLY A 186 -11.64 -18.12 21.02
CA GLY A 186 -10.70 -18.46 22.09
C GLY A 186 -11.15 -19.59 23.03
N ARG A 187 -12.32 -20.18 22.82
CA ARG A 187 -12.95 -21.16 23.74
C ARG A 187 -12.56 -22.62 23.48
N ALA A 188 -11.60 -22.86 22.59
CA ALA A 188 -11.12 -24.21 22.29
C ALA A 188 -10.16 -24.70 23.39
N ASN A 189 -10.53 -25.77 24.08
CA ASN A 189 -9.59 -26.53 24.90
C ASN A 189 -8.58 -27.28 24.00
N TYR A 190 -7.50 -27.81 24.59
CA TYR A 190 -6.44 -28.46 23.82
C TYR A 190 -6.93 -29.61 22.93
N GLN A 191 -7.80 -30.48 23.44
CA GLN A 191 -8.32 -31.63 22.69
C GLN A 191 -9.11 -31.20 21.46
N LEU A 192 -10.00 -30.22 21.62
CA LEU A 192 -10.82 -29.67 20.55
C LEU A 192 -9.96 -28.92 19.51
N LEU A 193 -8.95 -28.17 19.96
CA LEU A 193 -8.02 -27.48 19.09
C LEU A 193 -7.18 -28.47 18.27
N ARG A 194 -6.68 -29.54 18.91
CA ARG A 194 -5.93 -30.62 18.24
C ARG A 194 -6.77 -31.29 17.16
N GLN A 195 -8.01 -31.67 17.48
CA GLN A 195 -8.92 -32.28 16.50
C GLN A 195 -9.15 -31.36 15.29
N ARG A 196 -9.43 -30.07 15.52
CA ARG A 196 -9.64 -29.14 14.40
C ARG A 196 -8.40 -28.87 13.57
N VAL A 197 -7.22 -28.82 14.20
CA VAL A 197 -5.95 -28.67 13.46
C VAL A 197 -5.72 -29.88 12.56
N LEU A 198 -5.93 -31.10 13.06
CA LEU A 198 -5.76 -32.34 12.29
C LEU A 198 -6.80 -32.49 11.16
N LEU A 199 -8.05 -32.05 11.39
CA LEU A 199 -9.12 -32.12 10.39
C LEU A 199 -9.06 -31.01 9.31
N ALA A 200 -8.37 -29.91 9.59
CA ALA A 200 -8.21 -28.78 8.65
C ALA A 200 -6.92 -28.89 7.81
N GLY A 201 -6.27 -30.07 7.80
CA GLY A 201 -5.04 -30.36 7.05
C GLY A 201 -5.30 -30.74 5.61
#